data_AF-B7PH56-F1
#
_entry.id   AF-B7PH56-F1
#
_cell.length_a   1.000
_cell.length_b   1.000
_cell.length_c   1.000
_cell.angle_alpha   90.00
_cell.angle_beta   90.00
_cell.angle_gamma   90.00
#
_symmetry.space_group_name_H-M   'P 1'
#
loop_
_entity.id
_entity.type
_entity.pdbx_description
1 polymer ?
#
loop_
_entity_poly.entity_id
_entity_poly.type
_entity_poly.pdbx_seq_one_letter_code
_entity_poly.pdbx_strand_id
1 'polypeptide(L)'
;MAATRETETTEDTDGKMDSRLAHLIEAKQSITNRWRQQRLNRSLRKKIAELNKKIQEHCTKLSSQQWDDMCHKADKQMHNGATWRLLRHLIDETKTKVESAADRSPPSSLGSQSNLTGPGHPNRG
;
A
#
# COMPACT_ATOMS: atom_id res chain seq x y z
N MET A 1 -5.75 21.98 -4.52
CA MET A 1 -6.01 21.09 -5.68
C MET A 1 -5.40 19.74 -5.36
N ALA A 2 -6.22 18.70 -5.19
CA ALA A 2 -5.77 17.39 -4.72
C ALA A 2 -5.15 16.60 -5.88
N ALA A 3 -3.90 16.16 -5.71
CA ALA A 3 -3.16 15.36 -6.69
C ALA A 3 -3.54 13.89 -6.53
N THR A 4 -4.30 13.35 -7.47
CA THR A 4 -4.49 11.91 -7.66
C THR A 4 -3.18 11.33 -8.21
N ARG A 5 -2.44 10.62 -7.36
CA ARG A 5 -1.28 9.83 -7.78
C ARG A 5 -1.79 8.47 -8.25
N GLU A 6 -1.83 8.29 -9.55
CA GLU A 6 -2.10 7.01 -10.20
C GLU A 6 -0.91 6.08 -9.93
N THR A 7 -1.10 5.08 -9.08
CA THR A 7 -0.14 4.01 -8.88
C THR A 7 -0.48 2.89 -9.86
N GLU A 8 0.06 2.96 -11.08
CA GLU A 8 0.22 1.79 -11.93
C GLU A 8 1.17 0.82 -11.23
N THR A 9 0.60 -0.16 -10.54
CA THR A 9 1.33 -1.34 -10.06
C THR A 9 1.02 -2.44 -11.05
N THR A 10 1.81 -2.54 -12.11
CA THR A 10 1.82 -3.69 -13.00
C THR A 10 2.58 -4.81 -12.30
N GLU A 11 1.88 -5.55 -11.44
CA GLU A 11 2.32 -6.87 -11.00
C GLU A 11 1.77 -7.88 -11.99
N ASP A 12 2.67 -8.53 -12.74
CA ASP A 12 2.41 -9.78 -13.47
C ASP A 12 1.85 -10.83 -12.49
N THR A 13 0.56 -10.77 -12.23
CA THR A 13 -0.23 -11.83 -11.59
C THR A 13 -0.81 -12.72 -12.69
N ASP A 14 0.06 -13.22 -13.57
CA ASP A 14 -0.31 -14.27 -14.52
C ASP A 14 -0.43 -15.58 -13.75
N GLY A 15 -1.59 -15.76 -13.11
CA GLY A 15 -1.84 -16.84 -12.18
C GLY A 15 -3.27 -16.80 -11.68
N LYS A 16 -4.22 -16.97 -12.62
CA LYS A 16 -5.67 -17.20 -12.42
C LYS A 16 -6.11 -16.88 -10.99
N MET A 17 -6.56 -15.64 -10.78
CA MET A 17 -7.27 -15.23 -9.58
C MET A 17 -8.19 -16.38 -9.14
N ASP A 18 -7.98 -16.88 -7.92
CA ASP A 18 -8.60 -18.10 -7.42
C ASP A 18 -10.10 -18.07 -7.76
N SER A 19 -10.57 -19.01 -8.58
CA SER A 19 -11.90 -18.92 -9.19
C SER A 19 -12.99 -18.84 -8.12
N ARG A 20 -12.77 -19.48 -6.98
CA ARG A 20 -13.66 -19.40 -5.81
C ARG A 20 -13.67 -18.01 -5.18
N LEU A 21 -12.52 -17.36 -5.02
CA LEU A 21 -12.43 -15.99 -4.54
C LEU A 21 -13.12 -15.01 -5.50
N ALA A 22 -12.93 -15.18 -6.81
CA ALA A 22 -13.61 -14.38 -7.83
C ALA A 22 -15.14 -14.47 -7.70
N HIS A 23 -15.68 -15.69 -7.59
CA HIS A 23 -17.12 -15.92 -7.39
C HIS A 23 -17.64 -15.31 -6.07
N LEU A 24 -16.88 -15.37 -4.98
CA LEU A 24 -17.28 -14.77 -3.70
C LEU A 24 -17.34 -13.23 -3.78
N ILE A 25 -16.39 -12.62 -4.48
CA ILE A 25 -16.34 -11.16 -4.68
C ILE A 25 -17.51 -10.71 -5.54
N GLU A 26 -17.78 -11.40 -6.64
CA GLU A 26 -18.92 -11.12 -7.53
C GLU A 26 -20.26 -11.24 -6.77
N ALA A 27 -20.44 -12.31 -5.99
CA ALA A 27 -21.63 -12.50 -5.16
C ALA A 27 -21.79 -11.36 -4.13
N LYS A 28 -20.71 -10.93 -3.49
CA LYS A 28 -20.71 -9.80 -2.56
C LYS A 28 -21.13 -8.51 -3.26
N GLN A 29 -20.60 -8.23 -4.45
CA GLN A 29 -20.92 -7.03 -5.21
C GLN A 29 -22.40 -7.01 -5.60
N SER A 30 -22.94 -8.13 -6.10
CA SER A 30 -24.35 -8.26 -6.46
C SER A 30 -25.28 -7.99 -5.28
N ILE A 31 -25.03 -8.62 -4.11
CA ILE A 31 -25.84 -8.39 -2.90
C ILE A 31 -25.67 -6.96 -2.37
N THR A 32 -24.48 -6.38 -2.47
CA THR A 32 -24.22 -4.99 -2.04
C THR A 32 -25.00 -4.00 -2.89
N ASN A 33 -25.02 -4.20 -4.21
CA ASN A 33 -25.78 -3.35 -5.14
C ASN A 33 -27.29 -3.41 -4.82
N ARG A 34 -27.82 -4.62 -4.58
CA ARG A 34 -29.21 -4.80 -4.16
C ARG A 34 -29.51 -4.16 -2.79
N TRP A 35 -28.59 -4.29 -1.82
CA TRP A 35 -28.76 -3.68 -0.50
C TRP A 35 -28.74 -2.15 -0.56
N ARG A 36 -27.93 -1.55 -1.43
CA ARG A 36 -27.92 -0.09 -1.63
C ARG A 36 -29.30 0.44 -2.05
N GLN A 37 -30.05 -0.32 -2.84
CA GLN A 37 -31.43 -0.01 -3.22
C GLN A 37 -32.44 -0.30 -2.10
N GLN A 38 -32.14 -1.25 -1.21
CA GLN A 38 -33.03 -1.73 -0.14
C GLN A 38 -32.39 -1.63 1.25
N ARG A 39 -31.99 -0.42 1.66
CA ARG A 39 -31.14 -0.22 2.86
C ARG A 39 -31.77 -0.70 4.17
N LEU A 40 -33.10 -0.69 4.26
CA LEU A 40 -33.87 -1.18 5.42
C LEU A 40 -33.86 -2.71 5.54
N ASN A 41 -33.49 -3.42 4.48
CA ASN A 41 -33.50 -4.87 4.47
C ASN A 41 -32.30 -5.45 5.26
N ARG A 42 -32.59 -5.92 6.48
CA ARG A 42 -31.61 -6.49 7.40
C ARG A 42 -31.05 -7.83 6.92
N SER A 43 -31.78 -8.61 6.11
CA SER A 43 -31.31 -9.91 5.64
C SER A 43 -30.17 -9.76 4.63
N LEU A 44 -30.26 -8.78 3.73
CA LEU A 44 -29.20 -8.46 2.77
C LEU A 44 -27.92 -8.01 3.50
N ARG A 45 -28.05 -7.19 4.55
CA ARG A 45 -26.89 -6.79 5.39
C ARG A 45 -26.21 -7.99 6.04
N LYS A 46 -26.98 -8.91 6.61
CA LYS A 46 -26.45 -10.14 7.20
C LYS A 46 -25.72 -10.97 6.16
N LYS A 47 -26.27 -11.09 4.95
CA LYS A 47 -25.65 -11.85 3.85
C LYS A 47 -24.35 -11.22 3.35
N ILE A 48 -24.25 -9.88 3.32
CA ILE A 48 -22.98 -9.18 3.02
C ILE A 48 -21.93 -9.48 4.10
N ALA A 49 -22.32 -9.43 5.37
CA ALA A 49 -21.41 -9.75 6.48
C ALA A 49 -20.92 -11.21 6.42
N GLU A 50 -21.81 -12.16 6.09
CA GLU A 50 -21.47 -13.57 5.89
C GLU A 50 -20.49 -13.75 4.71
N LEU A 51 -20.73 -13.09 3.58
CA LEU A 51 -19.83 -13.14 2.42
C LEU A 51 -18.46 -12.53 2.75
N ASN A 52 -18.41 -11.43 3.48
CA ASN A 52 -17.15 -10.85 3.95
C ASN A 52 -16.37 -11.84 4.82
N LYS A 53 -17.04 -12.53 5.75
CA LYS A 53 -16.40 -13.54 6.60
C LYS A 53 -15.84 -14.69 5.76
N LYS A 54 -16.60 -15.19 4.79
CA LYS A 54 -16.14 -16.27 3.88
C LYS A 54 -14.94 -15.84 3.04
N ILE A 55 -14.94 -14.61 2.53
CA ILE A 55 -13.80 -14.05 1.79
C ILE A 55 -12.57 -14.00 2.69
N GLN A 56 -12.71 -13.45 3.90
CA GLN A 56 -11.59 -13.35 4.85
C GLN A 56 -11.03 -14.73 5.21
N GLU A 57 -11.90 -15.69 5.58
CA GLU A 57 -11.48 -17.06 5.89
C GLU A 57 -10.74 -17.73 4.73
N HIS A 58 -11.21 -17.52 3.49
CA HIS A 58 -10.57 -18.08 2.31
C HIS A 58 -9.22 -17.43 2.03
N CYS A 59 -9.13 -16.09 2.10
CA CYS A 59 -7.87 -15.37 1.93
C CYS A 59 -6.83 -15.79 2.97
N THR A 60 -7.21 -15.91 4.25
CA THR A 60 -6.28 -16.37 5.29
C THR A 60 -5.73 -17.76 4.99
N LYS A 61 -6.60 -18.70 4.60
CA LYS A 61 -6.18 -20.06 4.23
C LYS A 61 -5.25 -20.06 3.02
N LEU A 62 -5.60 -19.29 1.99
CA LEU A 62 -4.82 -19.19 0.77
C LEU A 62 -3.43 -18.60 1.07
N SER A 63 -3.34 -17.55 1.87
CA SER A 63 -2.07 -16.97 2.28
C SER A 63 -1.21 -17.97 3.04
N SER A 64 -1.79 -18.71 4.01
CA SER A 64 -1.05 -19.76 4.72
C SER A 64 -0.52 -20.84 3.78
N GLN A 65 -1.32 -21.27 2.80
CA GLN A 65 -0.91 -22.26 1.82
C GLN A 65 0.19 -21.74 0.90
N GLN A 66 0.08 -20.49 0.44
CA GLN A 66 1.11 -19.85 -0.38
C GLN A 66 2.45 -19.74 0.38
N TRP A 67 2.40 -19.40 1.66
CA TRP A 67 3.58 -19.37 2.52
C TRP A 67 4.19 -20.76 2.72
N ASP A 68 3.36 -21.76 2.97
CA ASP A 68 3.80 -23.15 3.10
C ASP A 68 4.46 -23.67 1.81
N ASP A 69 3.85 -23.41 0.65
CA ASP A 69 4.41 -23.75 -0.65
C ASP A 69 5.74 -23.03 -0.91
N MET A 70 5.87 -21.75 -0.52
CA MET A 70 7.13 -21.02 -0.64
C MET A 70 8.21 -21.62 0.27
N CYS A 71 7.87 -21.94 1.52
CA CYS A 71 8.81 -22.58 2.45
C CYS A 71 9.24 -23.96 1.94
N HIS A 72 8.30 -24.79 1.45
CA HIS A 72 8.60 -26.09 0.86
C HIS A 72 9.47 -25.99 -0.40
N LYS A 73 9.21 -25.01 -1.27
CA LYS A 73 10.06 -24.74 -2.44
C LYS A 73 11.45 -24.29 -2.00
N ALA A 74 11.53 -23.46 -0.96
CA ALA A 74 12.79 -22.96 -0.45
C ALA A 74 13.63 -24.08 0.17
N ASP A 75 13.03 -24.94 0.99
CA ASP A 75 13.67 -26.11 1.62
C ASP A 75 14.28 -27.06 0.56
N LYS A 76 13.50 -27.38 -0.48
CA LYS A 76 13.95 -28.19 -1.62
C LYS A 76 15.03 -27.52 -2.48
N GLN A 77 15.25 -26.21 -2.33
CA GLN A 77 16.22 -25.44 -3.12
C GLN A 77 17.25 -24.70 -2.24
N MET A 78 17.48 -25.15 -1.01
CA MET A 78 18.45 -24.50 -0.09
C MET A 78 19.90 -24.50 -0.60
N HIS A 79 20.24 -25.34 -1.58
CA HIS A 79 21.53 -25.30 -2.29
C HIS A 79 21.59 -24.25 -3.41
N ASN A 80 20.46 -23.58 -3.72
CA ASN A 80 20.39 -22.52 -4.73
C ASN A 80 20.55 -21.14 -4.06
N GLY A 81 21.57 -20.39 -4.50
CA GLY A 81 21.83 -19.04 -3.99
C GLY A 81 20.69 -18.05 -4.23
N ALA A 82 19.81 -18.29 -5.22
CA ALA A 82 18.64 -17.44 -5.49
C ALA A 82 17.59 -17.53 -4.38
N THR A 83 17.31 -18.73 -3.86
CA THR A 83 16.39 -18.96 -2.74
C THR A 83 16.88 -18.28 -1.46
N TRP A 84 18.18 -18.38 -1.18
CA TRP A 84 18.80 -17.69 -0.06
C TRP A 84 18.75 -16.16 -0.19
N ARG A 85 18.86 -15.62 -1.41
CA ARG A 85 18.68 -14.18 -1.64
C ARG A 85 17.24 -13.74 -1.35
N LEU A 86 16.23 -14.50 -1.77
CA LEU A 86 14.83 -14.22 -1.47
C LEU A 86 14.56 -14.26 0.04
N LEU A 87 14.99 -15.33 0.73
CA LEU A 87 14.86 -15.44 2.19
C LEU A 87 15.57 -14.29 2.92
N ARG A 88 16.78 -13.94 2.48
CA ARG A 88 17.52 -12.81 3.06
C ARG A 88 16.79 -11.49 2.85
N HIS A 89 16.17 -11.26 1.70
CA HIS A 89 15.33 -10.07 1.47
C HIS A 89 14.07 -10.02 2.33
N LEU A 90 13.48 -11.17 2.68
CA LEU A 90 12.33 -11.25 3.59
C LEU A 90 12.71 -11.02 5.07
N ILE A 91 13.98 -11.23 5.44
CA ILE A 91 14.48 -11.07 6.81
C ILE A 91 15.17 -9.71 7.01
N ASP A 92 15.85 -9.17 5.98
CA ASP A 92 16.44 -7.82 5.98
C ASP A 92 15.41 -6.77 5.50
N GLU A 93 14.41 -6.47 6.33
CA GLU A 93 13.50 -5.33 6.10
C GLU A 93 14.21 -3.96 6.18
N THR A 94 15.46 -3.92 6.66
CA THR A 94 16.25 -2.69 6.83
C THR A 94 16.93 -2.20 5.55
N LYS A 95 16.91 -2.98 4.46
CA LYS A 95 17.53 -2.62 3.17
C LYS A 95 16.53 -2.49 2.01
N THR A 96 15.24 -2.39 2.27
CA THR A 96 14.33 -1.81 1.27
C THR A 96 14.65 -0.32 1.16
N LYS A 97 15.56 -0.02 0.24
CA LYS A 97 16.05 1.28 -0.21
C LYS A 97 14.94 2.34 -0.22
N VAL A 98 14.75 3.00 0.91
CA VAL A 98 14.28 4.40 0.98
C VAL A 98 15.44 5.24 0.43
N GLU A 99 15.68 5.14 -0.87
CA GLU A 99 16.64 6.00 -1.56
C GLU A 99 15.89 6.64 -2.70
N SER A 100 15.09 7.61 -2.29
CA SER A 100 14.68 8.74 -3.12
C SER A 100 14.75 9.94 -2.20
N ALA A 101 15.62 10.89 -2.56
CA ALA A 101 15.91 12.16 -1.88
C ALA A 101 16.98 12.16 -0.77
N ALA A 102 18.12 11.51 -1.03
CA ALA A 102 19.41 12.03 -0.55
C ALA A 102 20.16 12.70 -1.72
N ASP A 103 19.50 13.62 -2.42
CA ASP A 103 20.16 14.54 -3.37
C ASP A 103 19.21 15.68 -3.74
N ARG A 104 19.28 16.77 -2.98
CA ARG A 104 19.06 18.16 -3.44
C ARG A 104 19.28 19.14 -2.28
N SER A 105 20.56 19.46 -2.11
CA SER A 105 21.09 20.80 -1.84
C SER A 105 20.79 21.56 -0.52
N PRO A 106 21.69 22.49 -0.13
CA PRO A 106 21.79 23.11 1.20
C PRO A 106 20.82 24.30 1.43
N PRO A 107 20.76 24.88 2.65
CA PRO A 107 19.67 25.72 3.11
C PRO A 107 19.56 27.07 2.38
N SER A 108 18.31 27.50 2.26
CA SER A 108 17.83 28.75 1.67
C SER A 108 18.55 29.99 2.21
N SER A 109 19.29 30.68 1.36
CA SER A 109 19.54 32.13 1.52
C SER A 109 18.23 32.87 1.25
N LEU A 110 17.45 33.11 2.30
CA LEU A 110 16.43 34.15 2.30
C LEU A 110 17.12 35.50 2.48
N GLY A 111 17.29 36.21 1.36
CA GLY A 111 17.44 37.65 1.40
C GLY A 111 16.14 38.29 1.85
N SER A 112 16.23 39.28 2.74
CA SER A 112 15.46 40.53 2.68
C SER A 112 15.80 41.42 3.87
N GLN A 113 16.75 42.32 3.60
CA GLN A 113 16.70 43.74 3.88
C GLN A 113 15.94 44.17 5.15
N SER A 114 16.72 44.42 6.19
CA SER A 114 16.38 45.26 7.33
C SER A 114 16.15 46.70 6.88
N ASN A 115 14.89 47.13 6.90
CA ASN A 115 14.49 48.54 6.84
C ASN A 115 14.03 48.92 8.25
N LEU A 116 14.70 49.86 8.91
CA LEU A 116 14.15 50.76 9.95
C LEU A 116 15.30 51.60 10.52
N THR A 117 15.68 52.64 9.77
CA THR A 117 16.41 53.79 10.29
C THR A 117 15.43 54.74 10.96
N GLY A 118 15.70 55.06 12.21
CA GLY A 118 15.25 56.26 12.89
C GLY A 118 15.95 56.38 14.25
N PRO A 119 15.95 57.55 14.91
CA PRO A 119 15.69 58.91 14.43
C PRO A 119 16.84 59.89 14.78
N GLY A 120 16.76 61.12 14.29
CA GLY A 120 17.14 62.28 15.12
C GLY A 120 18.47 62.99 14.85
N HIS A 121 18.33 64.13 14.17
CA HIS A 121 18.91 65.43 14.52
C HIS A 121 20.30 65.87 13.99
N PRO A 122 20.51 67.21 13.85
CA PRO A 122 21.15 67.84 12.70
C PRO A 122 22.47 68.56 13.08
N ASN A 123 23.33 68.89 12.10
CA ASN A 123 24.12 70.13 12.19
C ASN A 123 24.83 70.57 10.89
N ARG A 124 24.66 71.86 10.59
CA ARG A 124 25.57 72.89 10.05
C ARG A 124 26.66 72.55 9.02
N GLY A 125 26.68 73.41 8.00
CA GLY A 125 27.82 73.78 7.17
C GLY A 125 27.37 74.81 6.15
#